data_AF-A0A3M8CYX8-F1
#
_entry.id   AF-A0A3M8CYX8-F1
#
_cell.length_a   1.000
_cell.length_b   1.000
_cell.length_c   1.000
_cell.angle_alpha   90.00
_cell.angle_beta   90.00
_cell.angle_gamma   90.00
#
_symmetry.space_group_name_H-M   'P 1'
#
loop_
_entity.id
_entity.type
_entity.pdbx_description
1 polymer ?
#
loop_
_entity_poly.entity_id
_entity_poly.type
_entity_poly.pdbx_seq_one_letter_code
_entity_poly.pdbx_strand_id
1 'polypeptide(L)'
;MQDFTQLHTIFDRTRGYINRFMGIIQPIIDAAQDEHTRLYYHHILEEEEQRMGRLQQLVPHLESLSAEKKSDQLSDRELSQLLSDINLERFGLHNFREHLELSLYEFRDDETRMELDGMREKTHADYLQVKDIMSKLSERFSDVHTTDLTDHDEGHDVHQVDHLKASANAPLGVAAVITHPQAPVSGKKGLTVGSLKGLH
;
A
#
# COMPACT_ATOMS: atom_id res chain seq x y z
N MET A 1 -4.73 -26.60 -7.96
CA MET A 1 -4.83 -26.53 -6.49
C MET A 1 -5.64 -25.30 -6.10
N GLN A 2 -6.58 -25.42 -5.16
CA GLN A 2 -7.49 -24.34 -4.77
C GLN A 2 -6.75 -23.14 -4.17
N ASP A 3 -5.65 -23.38 -3.43
CA ASP A 3 -4.84 -22.33 -2.79
C ASP A 3 -4.24 -21.35 -3.81
N PHE A 4 -3.64 -21.83 -4.91
CA PHE A 4 -3.08 -20.94 -5.94
C PHE A 4 -4.14 -20.14 -6.68
N THR A 5 -5.34 -20.68 -6.84
CA THR A 5 -6.48 -19.93 -7.41
C THR A 5 -6.95 -18.83 -6.45
N GLN A 6 -6.95 -19.09 -5.15
CA GLN A 6 -7.25 -18.08 -4.14
C GLN A 6 -6.18 -16.99 -4.08
N LEU A 7 -4.90 -17.36 -4.06
CA LEU A 7 -3.77 -16.41 -4.10
C LEU A 7 -3.83 -15.54 -5.35
N HIS A 8 -4.09 -16.12 -6.53
CA HIS A 8 -4.30 -15.36 -7.76
C HIS A 8 -5.42 -14.33 -7.60
N THR A 9 -6.58 -14.76 -7.08
CA THR A 9 -7.75 -13.88 -6.90
C THR A 9 -7.44 -12.72 -5.94
N ILE A 10 -6.73 -13.00 -4.84
CA ILE A 10 -6.32 -12.00 -3.85
C ILE A 10 -5.37 -10.99 -4.50
N PHE A 11 -4.28 -11.45 -5.10
CA PHE A 11 -3.26 -10.56 -5.65
C PHE A 11 -3.72 -9.79 -6.89
N ASP A 12 -4.64 -10.36 -7.68
CA ASP A 12 -5.28 -9.62 -8.78
C ASP A 12 -6.19 -8.50 -8.25
N ARG A 13 -6.96 -8.76 -7.18
CA ARG A 13 -7.74 -7.73 -6.50
C ARG A 13 -6.84 -6.64 -5.91
N THR A 14 -5.76 -7.02 -5.22
CA THR A 14 -4.79 -6.07 -4.67
C THR A 14 -4.19 -5.20 -5.75
N ARG A 15 -3.83 -5.77 -6.90
CA ARG A 15 -3.38 -5.02 -8.08
C ARG A 15 -4.41 -3.97 -8.50
N GLY A 16 -5.69 -4.33 -8.55
CA GLY A 16 -6.78 -3.39 -8.82
C GLY A 16 -6.89 -2.27 -7.79
N TYR A 17 -6.75 -2.59 -6.49
CA TYR A 17 -6.79 -1.61 -5.40
C TYR A 17 -5.61 -0.65 -5.40
N ILE A 18 -4.40 -1.15 -5.65
CA ILE A 18 -3.21 -0.30 -5.75
C ILE A 18 -3.39 0.71 -6.88
N ASN A 19 -3.78 0.26 -8.09
CA ASN A 19 -3.98 1.17 -9.21
C ASN A 19 -5.04 2.25 -8.90
N ARG A 20 -6.10 1.88 -8.18
CA ARG A 20 -7.15 2.81 -7.79
C ARG A 20 -6.68 3.80 -6.71
N PHE A 21 -5.97 3.31 -5.69
CA PHE A 21 -5.36 4.12 -4.64
C PHE A 21 -4.33 5.11 -5.20
N MET A 22 -3.46 4.68 -6.12
CA MET A 22 -2.54 5.57 -6.85
C MET A 22 -3.29 6.71 -7.55
N GLY A 23 -4.42 6.40 -8.20
CA GLY A 23 -5.29 7.40 -8.83
C GLY A 23 -5.94 8.39 -7.86
N ILE A 24 -6.15 7.98 -6.60
CA ILE A 24 -6.67 8.85 -5.52
C ILE A 24 -5.57 9.78 -4.99
N ILE A 25 -4.34 9.29 -4.81
CA ILE A 25 -3.27 10.08 -4.18
C ILE A 25 -2.49 10.95 -5.18
N GLN A 26 -2.44 10.61 -6.47
CA GLN A 26 -1.72 11.39 -7.47
C GLN A 26 -2.17 12.87 -7.52
N PRO A 27 -3.48 13.20 -7.55
CA PRO A 27 -3.92 14.58 -7.52
C PRO A 27 -3.51 15.35 -6.25
N ILE A 28 -3.31 14.66 -5.13
CA ILE A 28 -2.82 15.29 -3.89
C ILE A 28 -1.36 15.69 -4.05
N ILE A 29 -0.53 14.80 -4.60
CA ILE A 29 0.89 15.08 -4.87
C ILE A 29 1.00 16.28 -5.80
N ASP A 30 0.20 16.31 -6.87
CA ASP A 30 0.21 17.36 -7.88
C ASP A 30 -0.28 18.72 -7.32
N ALA A 31 -1.24 18.71 -6.40
CA ALA A 31 -1.81 19.91 -5.78
C ALA A 31 -1.08 20.37 -4.50
N ALA A 32 -0.15 19.56 -3.97
CA ALA A 32 0.51 19.81 -2.69
C ALA A 32 1.25 21.16 -2.68
N GLN A 33 0.88 22.03 -1.73
CA GLN A 33 1.45 23.36 -1.54
C GLN A 33 2.68 23.37 -0.63
N ASP A 34 2.85 22.33 0.20
CA ASP A 34 3.99 22.14 1.09
C ASP A 34 4.82 20.91 0.69
N GLU A 35 6.11 20.96 1.01
CA GLU A 35 7.07 19.92 0.64
C GLU A 35 6.82 18.60 1.38
N HIS A 36 6.38 18.69 2.63
CA HIS A 36 6.18 17.51 3.48
C HIS A 36 5.06 16.64 2.91
N THR A 37 3.89 17.21 2.62
CA THR A 37 2.75 16.48 2.02
C THR A 37 3.14 15.88 0.68
N ARG A 38 3.86 16.63 -0.17
CA ARG A 38 4.31 16.12 -1.47
C ARG A 38 5.22 14.90 -1.29
N LEU A 39 6.26 15.02 -0.47
CA LEU A 39 7.22 13.95 -0.23
C LEU A 39 6.56 12.72 0.42
N TYR A 40 5.67 12.96 1.37
CA TYR A 40 4.93 11.91 2.08
C TYR A 40 4.13 11.03 1.11
N TYR A 41 3.27 11.62 0.28
CA TYR A 41 2.47 10.85 -0.67
C TYR A 41 3.27 10.33 -1.85
N HIS A 42 4.33 11.03 -2.26
CA HIS A 42 5.23 10.54 -3.31
C HIS A 42 5.94 9.26 -2.87
N HIS A 43 6.41 9.19 -1.62
CA HIS A 43 7.04 7.98 -1.10
C HIS A 43 6.08 6.78 -1.08
N ILE A 44 4.85 6.99 -0.61
CA ILE A 44 3.79 5.97 -0.67
C ILE A 44 3.54 5.52 -2.11
N LEU A 45 3.42 6.46 -3.05
CA LEU A 45 3.21 6.17 -4.46
C LEU A 45 4.35 5.30 -5.03
N GLU A 46 5.61 5.65 -4.77
CA GLU A 46 6.77 4.89 -5.23
C GLU A 46 6.78 3.45 -4.71
N GLU A 47 6.45 3.25 -3.42
CA GLU A 47 6.39 1.91 -2.83
C GLU A 47 5.28 1.07 -3.47
N GLU A 48 4.12 1.68 -3.76
CA GLU A 48 3.02 1.04 -4.46
C GLU A 48 3.34 0.73 -5.92
N GLU A 49 4.07 1.59 -6.61
CA GLU A 49 4.54 1.34 -7.99
C GLU A 49 5.51 0.16 -8.05
N GLN A 50 6.45 0.08 -7.09
CA GLN A 50 7.36 -1.05 -6.98
C GLN A 50 6.60 -2.35 -6.71
N ARG A 51 5.58 -2.30 -5.83
CA ARG A 51 4.70 -3.45 -5.56
C ARG A 51 3.91 -3.87 -6.79
N MET A 52 3.35 -2.91 -7.52
CA MET A 52 2.68 -3.14 -8.80
C MET A 52 3.59 -3.90 -9.78
N GLY A 53 4.86 -3.50 -9.89
CA GLY A 53 5.85 -4.20 -10.72
C GLY A 53 6.04 -5.67 -10.33
N ARG A 54 6.06 -5.99 -9.03
CA ARG A 54 6.15 -7.37 -8.53
C ARG A 54 4.87 -8.16 -8.81
N LEU A 55 3.70 -7.57 -8.57
CA LEU A 55 2.40 -8.19 -8.83
C LEU A 55 2.17 -8.47 -10.32
N GLN A 56 2.69 -7.64 -11.22
CA GLN A 56 2.65 -7.88 -12.67
C GLN A 56 3.40 -9.16 -13.09
N GLN A 57 4.36 -9.63 -12.29
CA GLN A 57 5.05 -10.90 -12.51
C GLN A 57 4.35 -12.06 -11.77
N LEU A 58 3.96 -11.85 -10.51
CA LEU A 58 3.40 -12.91 -9.66
C LEU A 58 2.00 -13.35 -10.11
N VAL A 59 1.11 -12.41 -10.46
CA VAL A 59 -0.29 -12.73 -10.81
C VAL A 59 -0.37 -13.66 -12.02
N PRO A 60 0.29 -13.37 -13.17
CA PRO A 60 0.28 -14.30 -14.31
C PRO A 60 0.91 -15.65 -14.00
N HIS A 61 1.94 -15.69 -13.15
CA HIS A 61 2.55 -16.95 -12.73
C HIS A 61 1.53 -17.81 -11.96
N LEU A 62 0.82 -17.25 -10.98
CA LEU A 62 -0.22 -17.95 -10.22
C LEU A 62 -1.41 -18.40 -11.10
N GLU A 63 -1.77 -17.60 -12.09
CA GLU A 63 -2.79 -17.96 -13.09
C GLU A 63 -2.36 -19.21 -13.87
N SER A 64 -1.14 -19.22 -14.40
CA SER A 64 -0.59 -20.35 -15.17
C SER A 64 -0.55 -21.65 -14.36
N LEU A 65 -0.16 -21.58 -13.09
CA LEU A 65 -0.13 -22.73 -12.18
C LEU A 65 -1.52 -23.29 -11.90
N SER A 66 -2.51 -22.40 -11.80
CA SER A 66 -3.91 -22.76 -11.56
C SER A 66 -4.55 -23.38 -12.80
N ALA A 67 -4.38 -22.76 -13.98
CA ALA A 67 -5.00 -23.17 -15.23
C ALA A 67 -4.42 -24.50 -15.76
N GLU A 68 -3.10 -24.67 -15.68
CA GLU A 68 -2.41 -25.81 -16.29
C GLU A 68 -2.22 -26.99 -15.32
N LYS A 69 -2.70 -26.88 -14.08
CA LYS A 69 -2.47 -27.85 -12.99
C LYS A 69 -0.98 -28.22 -12.83
N LYS A 70 -0.08 -27.30 -13.19
CA LYS A 70 1.38 -27.48 -13.17
C LYS A 70 1.99 -27.43 -11.78
N SER A 71 1.17 -27.19 -10.77
CA SER A 71 1.64 -26.96 -9.42
C SER A 71 2.37 -28.15 -8.80
N ASP A 72 2.07 -29.37 -9.23
CA ASP A 72 2.76 -30.59 -8.78
C ASP A 72 4.01 -30.90 -9.63
N GLN A 73 4.30 -30.06 -10.63
CA GLN A 73 5.44 -30.19 -11.56
C GLN A 73 6.53 -29.14 -11.30
N LEU A 74 6.34 -28.28 -10.31
CA LEU A 74 7.33 -27.30 -9.89
C LEU A 74 8.57 -28.01 -9.35
N SER A 75 9.75 -27.60 -9.80
CA SER A 75 11.00 -27.97 -9.12
C SER A 75 11.09 -27.29 -7.75
N ASP A 76 11.89 -27.85 -6.84
CA ASP A 76 12.12 -27.27 -5.49
C ASP A 76 12.58 -25.81 -5.55
N ARG A 77 13.38 -25.47 -6.56
CA ARG A 77 13.84 -24.11 -6.81
C ARG A 77 12.69 -23.18 -7.20
N GLU A 78 11.85 -23.59 -8.14
CA GLU A 78 10.69 -22.80 -8.58
C GLU A 78 9.66 -22.63 -7.47
N LEU A 79 9.43 -23.70 -6.70
CA LEU A 79 8.56 -23.66 -5.53
C LEU A 79 9.10 -22.72 -4.45
N SER A 80 10.39 -22.80 -4.13
CA SER A 80 11.03 -21.92 -3.13
C SER A 80 10.94 -20.45 -3.55
N GLN A 81 11.17 -20.14 -4.83
CA GLN A 81 11.03 -18.79 -5.35
C GLN A 81 9.57 -18.32 -5.24
N LEU A 82 8.61 -19.14 -5.66
CA LEU A 82 7.19 -18.80 -5.58
C LEU A 82 6.75 -18.53 -4.14
N LEU A 83 7.14 -19.37 -3.19
CA LEU A 83 6.82 -19.16 -1.76
C LEU A 83 7.48 -17.88 -1.22
N SER A 84 8.70 -17.57 -1.64
CA SER A 84 9.36 -16.31 -1.30
C SER A 84 8.60 -15.11 -1.85
N ASP A 85 8.16 -15.17 -3.11
CA ASP A 85 7.41 -14.09 -3.76
C ASP A 85 6.04 -13.87 -3.08
N ILE A 86 5.33 -14.96 -2.75
CA ILE A 86 4.06 -14.89 -2.01
C ILE A 86 4.30 -14.31 -0.60
N ASN A 87 5.37 -14.72 0.09
CA ASN A 87 5.67 -14.20 1.42
C ASN A 87 6.03 -12.71 1.39
N LEU A 88 6.76 -12.26 0.37
CA LEU A 88 7.04 -10.84 0.16
C LEU A 88 5.73 -10.06 -0.06
N GLU A 89 4.82 -10.58 -0.88
CA GLU A 89 3.53 -9.92 -1.11
C GLU A 89 2.57 -10.03 0.07
N ARG A 90 2.75 -10.99 0.99
CA ARG A 90 2.06 -10.99 2.30
C ARG A 90 2.44 -9.75 3.12
N PHE A 91 3.74 -9.43 3.21
CA PHE A 91 4.18 -8.17 3.82
C PHE A 91 3.69 -6.96 3.02
N GLY A 92 3.67 -7.06 1.69
CA GLY A 92 3.10 -6.06 0.81
C GLY A 92 1.63 -5.72 1.12
N LEU A 93 0.79 -6.72 1.40
CA LEU A 93 -0.61 -6.51 1.81
C LEU A 93 -0.72 -5.77 3.15
N HIS A 94 0.15 -6.11 4.11
CA HIS A 94 0.20 -5.41 5.39
C HIS A 94 0.56 -3.93 5.19
N ASN A 95 1.64 -3.63 4.46
CA ASN A 95 2.04 -2.24 4.19
C ASN A 95 0.98 -1.48 3.38
N PHE A 96 0.36 -2.11 2.38
CA PHE A 96 -0.71 -1.46 1.62
C PHE A 96 -1.92 -1.12 2.52
N ARG A 97 -2.27 -2.01 3.46
CA ARG A 97 -3.31 -1.72 4.46
C ARG A 97 -2.92 -0.51 5.32
N GLU A 98 -1.66 -0.40 5.74
CA GLU A 98 -1.17 0.75 6.51
C GLU A 98 -1.24 2.04 5.68
N HIS A 99 -0.86 2.01 4.39
CA HIS A 99 -0.98 3.18 3.52
C HIS A 99 -2.43 3.65 3.35
N LEU A 100 -3.39 2.71 3.26
CA LEU A 100 -4.81 3.03 3.24
C LEU A 100 -5.27 3.64 4.57
N GLU A 101 -4.82 3.09 5.70
CA GLU A 101 -5.13 3.58 7.04
C GLU A 101 -4.57 4.98 7.29
N LEU A 102 -3.31 5.22 6.93
CA LEU A 102 -2.69 6.53 7.02
C LEU A 102 -3.44 7.56 6.14
N SER A 103 -3.81 7.15 4.93
CA SER A 103 -4.55 8.03 4.01
C SER A 103 -5.93 8.39 4.55
N LEU A 104 -6.62 7.46 5.22
CA LEU A 104 -7.93 7.70 5.84
C LEU A 104 -7.94 8.83 6.89
N TYR A 105 -6.79 9.23 7.45
CA TYR A 105 -6.74 10.39 8.35
C TYR A 105 -6.83 11.72 7.61
N GLU A 106 -6.39 11.76 6.35
CA GLU A 106 -6.28 12.98 5.58
C GLU A 106 -7.55 13.26 4.77
N PHE A 107 -8.14 12.25 4.15
CA PHE A 107 -9.37 12.41 3.35
C PHE A 107 -10.59 12.70 4.22
N ARG A 108 -11.36 13.72 3.85
CA ARG A 108 -12.52 14.21 4.62
C ARG A 108 -13.85 14.02 3.91
N ASP A 109 -13.84 13.84 2.60
CA ASP A 109 -15.05 13.59 1.84
C ASP A 109 -15.52 12.13 2.04
N ASP A 110 -16.83 11.96 2.19
CA ASP A 110 -17.41 10.67 2.55
C ASP A 110 -17.19 9.61 1.46
N GLU A 111 -17.19 10.01 0.19
CA GLU A 111 -17.04 9.09 -0.94
C GLU A 111 -15.64 8.45 -0.97
N THR A 112 -14.58 9.27 -0.93
CA THR A 112 -13.20 8.75 -0.94
C THR A 112 -12.91 7.97 0.34
N ARG A 113 -13.41 8.44 1.49
CA ARG A 113 -13.26 7.71 2.75
C ARG A 113 -13.91 6.33 2.70
N MET A 114 -15.17 6.23 2.24
CA MET A 114 -15.86 4.95 2.09
C MET A 114 -15.09 4.01 1.15
N GLU A 115 -14.51 4.54 0.08
CA GLU A 115 -13.72 3.76 -0.87
C GLU A 115 -12.42 3.23 -0.25
N LEU A 116 -11.64 4.09 0.40
CA LEU A 116 -10.40 3.72 1.09
C LEU A 116 -10.65 2.74 2.22
N ASP A 117 -11.72 2.94 3.00
CA ASP A 117 -12.12 2.06 4.11
C ASP A 117 -12.50 0.67 3.58
N GLY A 118 -13.28 0.60 2.50
CA GLY A 118 -13.64 -0.64 1.85
C GLY A 118 -12.45 -1.40 1.25
N MET A 119 -11.43 -0.68 0.73
CA MET A 119 -10.16 -1.29 0.33
C MET A 119 -9.40 -1.80 1.55
N ARG A 120 -9.31 -1.02 2.63
CA ARG A 120 -8.56 -1.38 3.86
C ARG A 120 -9.10 -2.67 4.48
N GLU A 121 -10.42 -2.77 4.65
CA GLU A 121 -11.07 -3.96 5.23
C GLU A 121 -10.83 -5.21 4.41
N LYS A 122 -10.95 -5.10 3.08
CA LYS A 122 -10.72 -6.24 2.19
C LYS A 122 -9.25 -6.64 2.14
N THR A 123 -8.32 -5.68 2.08
CA THR A 123 -6.88 -5.95 2.16
C THR A 123 -6.51 -6.63 3.49
N HIS A 124 -7.16 -6.27 4.60
CA HIS A 124 -6.96 -6.94 5.88
C HIS A 124 -7.42 -8.41 5.84
N ALA A 125 -8.64 -8.66 5.34
CA ALA A 125 -9.16 -10.02 5.18
C ALA A 125 -8.25 -10.87 4.28
N ASP A 126 -7.74 -10.27 3.21
CA ASP A 126 -6.83 -10.90 2.26
C ASP A 126 -5.48 -11.23 2.88
N TYR A 127 -4.90 -10.32 3.66
CA TYR A 127 -3.67 -10.58 4.42
C TYR A 127 -3.83 -11.81 5.33
N LEU A 128 -4.93 -11.90 6.08
CA LEU A 128 -5.19 -13.04 6.95
C LEU A 128 -5.37 -14.34 6.15
N GLN A 129 -6.04 -14.28 5.01
CA GLN A 129 -6.20 -15.44 4.14
C GLN A 129 -4.88 -15.90 3.54
N VAL A 130 -4.02 -14.98 3.08
CA VAL A 130 -2.67 -15.33 2.59
C VAL A 130 -1.82 -15.94 3.69
N LYS A 131 -1.92 -15.43 4.93
CA LYS A 131 -1.22 -16.00 6.08
C LYS A 131 -1.62 -17.46 6.32
N ASP A 132 -2.92 -17.76 6.33
CA ASP A 132 -3.45 -19.11 6.47
C ASP A 132 -3.02 -20.05 5.31
N ILE A 133 -3.09 -19.56 4.07
CA ILE A 133 -2.61 -20.33 2.90
C ILE A 133 -1.11 -20.62 3.02
N MET A 134 -0.29 -19.64 3.40
CA MET A 134 1.15 -19.82 3.57
C MET A 134 1.47 -20.84 4.66
N SER A 135 0.77 -20.81 5.80
CA SER A 135 0.93 -21.84 6.83
C SER A 135 0.65 -23.25 6.30
N LYS A 136 -0.45 -23.43 5.54
CA LYS A 136 -0.80 -24.71 4.92
C LYS A 136 0.22 -25.18 3.88
N LEU A 137 0.74 -24.26 3.06
CA LEU A 137 1.78 -24.57 2.08
C LEU A 137 3.08 -24.97 2.79
N SER A 138 3.49 -24.24 3.83
CA SER A 138 4.67 -24.57 4.63
C SER A 138 4.55 -25.96 5.26
N GLU A 139 3.41 -26.34 5.84
CA GLU A 139 3.19 -27.69 6.39
C GLU A 139 3.34 -28.79 5.33
N ARG A 140 2.84 -28.55 4.11
CA ARG A 140 2.90 -29.53 3.02
C ARG A 140 4.31 -29.76 2.47
N PHE A 141 5.17 -28.75 2.56
CA PHE A 141 6.52 -28.78 2.01
C PHE A 141 7.62 -28.85 3.09
N SER A 142 7.25 -28.99 4.37
CA SER A 142 8.19 -29.12 5.47
C SER A 142 8.50 -30.60 5.78
N ASP A 143 9.69 -31.05 5.41
CA ASP A 143 10.33 -32.24 6.01
C ASP A 143 11.11 -31.89 7.31
N VAL A 144 11.12 -30.61 7.71
CA VAL A 144 11.91 -30.09 8.84
C VAL A 144 11.08 -29.10 9.66
N HIS A 145 11.35 -29.05 10.97
CA HIS A 145 10.71 -28.19 11.98
C HIS A 145 10.34 -26.80 11.45
N THR A 146 9.05 -26.49 11.58
CA THR A 146 8.45 -25.18 11.32
C THR A 146 9.16 -24.11 12.12
N THR A 147 9.80 -23.16 11.45
CA THR A 147 10.15 -21.87 12.03
C THR A 147 8.86 -21.17 12.39
N ASP A 148 8.78 -20.67 13.62
CA ASP A 148 7.63 -19.93 14.11
C ASP A 148 7.38 -18.72 13.18
N LEU A 149 6.25 -18.75 12.46
CA LEU A 149 5.80 -17.66 11.59
C LEU A 149 5.02 -16.60 12.39
N THR A 150 5.12 -16.59 13.73
CA THR A 150 4.75 -15.40 14.49
C THR A 150 5.53 -14.24 13.90
N ASP A 151 4.81 -13.33 13.27
CA ASP A 151 5.31 -11.98 13.09
C ASP A 151 5.73 -11.54 14.49
N HIS A 152 7.01 -11.20 14.69
CA HIS A 152 7.51 -10.62 15.94
C HIS A 152 6.90 -9.22 16.22
N ASP A 153 5.79 -8.91 15.58
CA ASP A 153 4.98 -7.73 15.74
C ASP A 153 4.00 -7.84 16.92
N GLU A 154 3.93 -8.99 17.62
CA GLU A 154 3.17 -9.09 18.89
C GLU A 154 3.71 -8.18 20.03
N GLY A 155 4.73 -7.36 19.76
CA GLY A 155 5.21 -6.32 20.68
C GLY A 155 5.78 -5.06 20.03
N HIS A 156 5.70 -4.93 18.69
CA HIS A 156 6.12 -3.72 17.98
C HIS A 156 4.96 -3.04 17.27
N ASP A 157 3.84 -2.95 18.00
CA ASP A 157 2.87 -1.89 17.78
C ASP A 157 3.47 -0.53 18.26
N VAL A 158 4.63 -0.16 17.71
CA VAL A 158 5.24 1.17 17.88
C VAL A 158 4.41 2.24 17.17
N HIS A 159 3.43 1.80 16.36
CA HIS A 159 2.39 2.63 15.76
C HIS A 159 1.03 2.57 16.46
N GLN A 160 0.92 1.94 17.64
CA GLN A 160 -0.21 2.11 18.57
C GLN A 160 -0.17 3.49 19.27
N VAL A 161 0.33 4.50 18.58
CA VAL A 161 -0.08 5.87 18.87
C VAL A 161 -1.58 5.91 18.58
N ASP A 162 -2.36 6.12 19.64
CA ASP A 162 -3.75 6.55 19.55
C ASP A 162 -3.78 7.84 18.72
N HIS A 163 -3.82 7.71 17.39
CA HIS A 163 -3.71 8.83 16.45
C HIS A 163 -4.90 9.79 16.58
N LEU A 164 -5.99 9.37 17.24
CA LEU A 164 -7.09 10.23 17.68
C LEU A 164 -6.64 11.24 18.74
N LYS A 165 -5.66 10.89 19.60
CA LYS A 165 -5.05 11.82 20.57
C LYS A 165 -3.90 12.62 19.99
N ALA A 166 -3.15 12.07 19.05
CA ALA A 166 -2.06 12.80 18.39
C ALA A 166 -2.57 13.94 17.49
N SER A 167 -3.69 13.72 16.78
CA SER A 167 -4.33 14.72 15.92
C SER A 167 -5.12 15.79 16.67
N ALA A 168 -5.57 15.52 17.91
CA ALA A 168 -6.21 16.53 18.77
C ALA A 168 -5.26 17.69 19.15
N ASN A 169 -3.94 17.46 19.07
CA ASN A 169 -2.91 18.44 19.42
C ASN A 169 -2.11 18.94 18.20
N ALA A 170 -2.39 18.45 16.99
CA ALA A 170 -1.76 18.94 15.77
C ALA A 170 -2.43 20.26 15.33
N PRO A 171 -1.67 21.34 15.05
CA PRO A 171 -2.26 22.54 14.48
C PRO A 171 -2.93 22.16 13.15
N LEU A 172 -4.11 22.74 12.89
CA LEU A 172 -5.01 22.57 11.73
C LEU A 172 -4.31 22.74 10.35
N GLY A 173 -3.34 21.89 10.02
CA GLY A 173 -2.39 22.13 8.93
C GLY A 173 -2.70 21.41 7.62
N VAL A 174 -3.29 20.21 7.68
CA VAL A 174 -3.46 19.37 6.46
C VAL A 174 -4.94 19.32 6.03
N ALA A 175 -5.81 19.24 7.03
CA ALA A 175 -7.25 19.42 7.03
C ALA A 175 -7.87 20.52 6.14
N ALA A 176 -7.15 21.63 5.95
CA ALA A 176 -7.65 22.82 5.26
C ALA A 176 -7.30 22.84 3.75
N VAL A 177 -6.46 21.90 3.29
CA VAL A 177 -5.95 21.88 1.91
C VAL A 177 -6.84 21.03 0.99
N ILE A 178 -7.62 20.10 1.52
CA ILE A 178 -8.60 19.30 0.76
C ILE A 178 -9.95 20.03 0.69
N THR A 179 -9.94 21.24 0.11
CA THR A 179 -11.16 21.82 -0.46
C THR A 179 -11.00 21.80 -1.96
N HIS A 180 -11.84 21.03 -2.66
CA HIS A 180 -11.88 20.97 -4.12
C HIS A 180 -11.82 22.38 -4.73
N PRO A 181 -11.06 22.58 -5.83
CA PRO A 181 -10.84 23.91 -6.38
C PRO A 181 -12.16 24.51 -6.90
N GLN A 182 -12.67 25.53 -6.19
CA GLN A 182 -13.56 26.51 -6.80
C GLN A 182 -12.76 27.41 -7.75
N ALA A 183 -13.38 27.76 -8.87
CA ALA A 183 -12.77 28.42 -10.02
C ALA A 183 -11.90 29.65 -9.67
N PRO A 184 -10.76 29.87 -10.37
CA PRO A 184 -9.77 30.85 -9.97
C PRO A 184 -10.22 32.29 -10.28
N VAL A 185 -10.33 33.11 -9.24
CA VAL A 185 -10.36 34.58 -9.36
C VAL A 185 -8.93 35.10 -9.53
N SER A 186 -8.70 35.77 -10.66
CA SER A 186 -7.41 36.31 -11.08
C SER A 186 -6.87 37.37 -10.10
N GLY A 187 -5.66 37.14 -9.57
CA GLY A 187 -4.94 38.09 -8.74
C GLY A 187 -3.45 38.10 -9.08
N LYS A 188 -3.03 38.99 -10.00
CA LYS A 188 -1.63 39.24 -10.33
C LYS A 188 -0.90 39.84 -9.12
N LYS A 189 0.20 39.24 -8.67
CA LYS A 189 1.21 39.90 -7.84
C LYS A 189 2.61 39.52 -8.32
N GLY A 190 3.36 40.55 -8.75
CA GLY A 190 4.67 40.43 -9.38
C GLY A 190 5.80 40.23 -8.37
N LEU A 191 6.80 39.47 -8.79
CA LEU A 191 8.08 39.30 -8.10
C LEU A 191 9.00 40.50 -8.45
N THR A 192 9.35 41.31 -7.46
CA THR A 192 10.45 42.28 -7.58
C THR A 192 11.72 41.68 -7.00
N VAL A 193 12.71 41.44 -7.85
CA VAL A 193 14.07 41.02 -7.47
C VAL A 193 14.90 42.26 -7.08
N GLY A 194 15.22 42.39 -5.79
CA GLY A 194 16.12 43.42 -5.29
C GLY A 194 17.59 43.02 -5.50
N SER A 195 18.31 43.78 -6.32
CA SER A 195 19.75 43.64 -6.53
C SER A 195 20.55 44.05 -5.28
N LEU A 196 21.41 43.17 -4.77
CA LEU A 196 22.46 43.54 -3.81
C LEU A 196 23.70 44.04 -4.58
N LYS A 197 23.84 45.38 -4.64
CA LYS A 197 25.13 46.05 -4.86
C LYS A 197 25.89 46.08 -3.54
N GLY A 198 27.17 45.70 -3.56
CA GLY A 198 28.05 45.74 -2.40
C GLY A 198 28.42 47.15 -1.95
N LEU A 199 28.87 47.26 -0.70
CA LEU A 199 29.93 48.15 -0.19
C LEU A 199 30.00 47.99 1.35
N HIS A 200 31.03 47.28 1.84
CA HIS A 200 32.08 47.84 2.71
C HIS A 200 33.14 46.79 3.02
#